data_AF-A0A7V2TST4-F1
#
_entry.id   AF-A0A7V2TST4-F1
#
_cell.length_a   1.000
_cell.length_b   1.000
_cell.length_c   1.000
_cell.angle_alpha   90.00
_cell.angle_beta   90.00
_cell.angle_gamma   90.00
#
_symmetry.space_group_name_H-M   'P 1'
#
loop_
_entity.id
_entity.type
_entity.pdbx_description
1 polymer ?
#
loop_
_entity_poly.entity_id
_entity_poly.type
_entity_poly.pdbx_seq_one_letter_code
_entity_poly.pdbx_strand_id
1 'polypeptide(L)'
;GGKLLNFAVVNGLGEARSIVEAVLQGNSNLHFVEVMTCPGGCVGGGGQPYRTDTEAVKKRLQRLYEVDRKSQTRLSHENEQVKALYRDHLGEPLGEKSHRLLHRRYVNRKALAAAEKEPPGERSRTAHV
;
A
#
# COMPACT_ATOMS: atom_id res chain seq x y z
N GLY A 1 20.44 16.67 -7.87
CA GLY A 1 19.83 16.43 -9.18
C GLY A 1 18.33 16.54 -9.06
N GLY A 2 17.67 17.32 -9.90
CA GLY A 2 16.21 17.55 -9.84
C GLY A 2 15.49 16.73 -10.91
N LYS A 3 14.87 15.61 -10.51
CA LYS A 3 13.93 14.87 -11.35
C LYS A 3 12.52 15.22 -10.89
N LEU A 4 11.65 15.65 -11.81
CA LEU A 4 10.23 15.80 -11.52
C LEU A 4 9.62 14.42 -11.29
N LEU A 5 8.94 14.23 -10.16
CA LEU A 5 8.24 13.00 -9.81
C LEU A 5 6.73 13.22 -9.91
N ASN A 6 6.05 12.33 -10.64
CA ASN A 6 4.61 12.38 -10.86
C ASN A 6 3.95 11.25 -10.06
N PHE A 7 2.88 11.58 -9.33
CA PHE A 7 2.20 10.68 -8.40
C PHE A 7 0.70 10.63 -8.72
N ALA A 8 0.06 9.50 -8.41
CA ALA A 8 -1.38 9.37 -8.42
C ALA A 8 -1.88 8.68 -7.15
N VAL A 9 -3.06 9.10 -6.68
CA VAL A 9 -3.79 8.45 -5.60
C VAL A 9 -5.17 8.06 -6.14
N VAL A 10 -5.51 6.79 -5.99
CA VAL A 10 -6.78 6.21 -6.47
C VAL A 10 -7.61 5.78 -5.27
N ASN A 11 -8.85 6.24 -5.19
CA ASN A 11 -9.82 5.81 -4.18
C ASN A 11 -10.96 5.06 -4.87
N GLY A 12 -11.04 3.76 -4.67
CA GLY A 12 -11.98 2.86 -5.34
C GLY A 12 -11.29 1.94 -6.34
N LEU A 13 -11.60 0.64 -6.27
CA LEU A 13 -11.05 -0.35 -7.22
C LEU A 13 -11.57 -0.19 -8.64
N GLY A 14 -12.77 0.38 -8.83
CA GLY A 14 -13.32 0.65 -10.16
C GLY A 14 -12.44 1.63 -10.95
N GLU A 15 -11.93 2.66 -10.28
CA GLU A 15 -11.08 3.70 -10.88
C GLU A 15 -9.63 3.24 -11.10
N ALA A 16 -9.16 2.22 -10.35
CA ALA A 16 -7.79 1.75 -10.45
C ALA A 16 -7.46 1.15 -11.82
N ARG A 17 -8.46 0.57 -12.50
CA ARG A 17 -8.28 -0.11 -13.78
C ARG A 17 -7.76 0.82 -14.87
N SER A 18 -8.36 2.00 -15.03
CA SER A 18 -7.98 2.94 -16.09
C SER A 18 -6.55 3.45 -15.92
N ILE A 19 -6.13 3.71 -14.67
CA ILE A 19 -4.76 4.12 -14.35
C ILE A 19 -3.77 3.01 -14.67
N VAL A 20 -4.07 1.76 -14.28
CA VAL A 20 -3.20 0.61 -14.57
C VAL A 20 -3.08 0.39 -16.08
N GLU A 21 -4.20 0.44 -16.82
CA GLU A 21 -4.19 0.28 -18.27
C GLU A 21 -3.36 1.37 -18.96
N ALA A 22 -3.49 2.64 -18.56
CA ALA A 22 -2.68 3.73 -19.08
C ALA A 22 -1.18 3.53 -18.82
N VAL A 23 -0.80 3.08 -17.62
CA VAL A 23 0.60 2.78 -17.27
C VAL A 23 1.14 1.63 -18.12
N LEU A 24 0.40 0.53 -18.26
CA LEU A 24 0.82 -0.64 -19.03
C LEU A 24 0.97 -0.35 -20.52
N GLN A 25 0.17 0.56 -21.08
CA GLN A 25 0.26 1.00 -22.47
C GLN A 25 1.40 1.99 -22.73
N GLY A 26 2.12 2.44 -21.68
CA GLY A 26 3.12 3.50 -21.79
C GLY A 26 2.53 4.90 -21.94
N ASN A 27 1.21 5.05 -21.74
CA ASN A 27 0.45 6.29 -21.85
C ASN A 27 0.35 7.02 -20.50
N SER A 28 1.42 6.98 -19.70
CA SER A 28 1.48 7.61 -18.39
C SER A 28 2.90 8.05 -18.05
N ASN A 29 3.03 9.20 -17.39
CA ASN A 29 4.29 9.70 -16.85
C ASN A 29 4.39 9.49 -15.32
N LEU A 30 3.51 8.68 -14.73
CA LEU A 30 3.46 8.40 -13.30
C LEU A 30 4.66 7.56 -12.85
N HIS A 31 5.20 7.90 -11.68
CA HIS A 31 6.33 7.21 -11.07
C HIS A 31 5.90 6.38 -9.85
N PHE A 32 4.78 6.74 -9.22
CA PHE A 32 4.23 6.04 -8.06
C PHE A 32 2.71 6.21 -8.01
N VAL A 33 2.01 5.12 -7.72
CA VAL A 33 0.55 5.08 -7.63
C VAL A 33 0.15 4.42 -6.32
N GLU A 34 -0.65 5.12 -5.51
CA GLU A 34 -1.29 4.56 -4.32
C GLU A 34 -2.74 4.21 -4.65
N VAL A 35 -3.17 3.00 -4.30
CA VAL A 35 -4.55 2.53 -4.55
C VAL A 35 -5.19 2.15 -3.22
N MET A 36 -6.30 2.82 -2.90
CA MET A 36 -7.16 2.52 -1.76
C MET A 36 -8.47 1.95 -2.26
N THR A 37 -8.96 0.89 -1.62
CA THR A 37 -10.20 0.21 -2.04
C THR A 37 -11.46 1.03 -1.77
N CYS A 38 -11.49 1.78 -0.67
CA CYS A 38 -12.69 2.51 -0.23
C CYS A 38 -12.76 3.90 -0.85
N PRO A 39 -13.93 4.34 -1.35
CA PRO A 39 -14.17 5.75 -1.66
C PRO A 39 -13.91 6.61 -0.42
N GLY A 40 -13.16 7.70 -0.58
CA GLY A 40 -12.76 8.58 0.53
C GLY A 40 -11.67 8.02 1.44
N GLY A 41 -10.99 6.92 1.05
CA GLY A 41 -9.90 6.32 1.80
C GLY A 41 -10.37 5.62 3.09
N CYS A 42 -9.43 5.28 3.97
CA CYS A 42 -9.70 4.51 5.19
C CYS A 42 -10.76 5.17 6.10
N VAL A 43 -10.78 6.50 6.18
CA VAL A 43 -11.72 7.28 7.01
C VAL A 43 -13.19 7.17 6.56
N GLY A 44 -13.42 6.71 5.33
CA GLY A 44 -14.72 6.38 4.74
C GLY A 44 -14.97 4.87 4.61
N GLY A 45 -14.13 4.04 5.21
CA GLY A 45 -14.19 2.59 5.07
C GLY A 45 -15.47 1.96 5.66
N GLY A 46 -15.78 0.73 5.23
CA GLY A 46 -17.01 0.03 5.61
C GLY A 46 -17.17 -0.31 7.11
N GLY A 47 -16.11 -0.15 7.91
CA GLY A 47 -16.16 -0.29 9.37
C GLY A 47 -16.56 0.99 10.11
N GLN A 48 -16.77 2.11 9.42
CA GLN A 48 -17.15 3.39 10.01
C GLN A 48 -18.65 3.42 10.37
N PRO A 49 -19.10 4.37 11.23
CA PRO A 49 -20.51 4.50 11.58
C PRO A 49 -21.46 4.54 10.38
N TYR A 50 -22.59 3.86 10.50
CA TYR A 50 -23.62 3.78 9.45
C TYR A 50 -24.07 5.17 8.98
N ARG A 51 -24.36 5.28 7.67
CA ARG A 51 -24.78 6.53 7.02
C ARG A 51 -23.77 7.67 7.19
N THR A 52 -22.47 7.35 7.29
CA THR A 52 -21.42 8.35 7.15
C THR A 52 -21.57 9.02 5.78
N ASP A 53 -21.78 10.34 5.78
CA ASP A 53 -21.79 11.16 4.57
C ASP A 53 -20.41 11.73 4.26
N THR A 54 -20.26 12.33 3.08
CA THR A 54 -19.00 12.92 2.61
C THR A 54 -18.51 14.03 3.54
N GLU A 55 -19.42 14.79 4.15
CA GLU A 55 -19.06 15.88 5.06
C GLU A 55 -18.49 15.35 6.38
N ALA A 56 -19.04 14.26 6.91
CA ALA A 56 -18.48 13.56 8.07
C ALA A 56 -17.08 13.01 7.76
N VAL A 57 -16.86 12.44 6.57
CA VAL A 57 -15.52 11.97 6.14
C VAL A 57 -14.54 13.13 6.11
N LYS A 58 -14.89 14.25 5.47
CA LYS A 58 -14.05 15.45 5.42
C LYS A 58 -13.70 15.98 6.81
N LYS A 59 -14.68 16.08 7.70
CA LYS A 59 -14.47 16.52 9.10
C LYS A 59 -13.51 15.60 9.85
N ARG A 60 -13.66 14.27 9.71
CA ARG A 60 -12.72 13.30 10.32
C ARG A 60 -11.30 13.49 9.80
N LEU A 61 -11.16 13.62 8.48
CA LEU A 61 -9.87 13.84 7.83
C LEU A 61 -9.20 15.15 8.30
N GLN A 62 -9.96 16.24 8.38
CA GLN A 62 -9.47 17.52 8.89
C GLN A 62 -8.93 17.41 10.32
N ARG A 63 -9.64 16.71 11.21
CA ARG A 63 -9.16 16.49 12.58
C ARG A 63 -7.87 15.68 12.63
N LEU A 64 -7.73 14.65 11.79
CA LEU A 64 -6.48 13.89 11.69
C LEU A 64 -5.31 14.77 11.23
N TYR A 65 -5.52 15.61 10.22
CA TYR A 65 -4.48 16.54 9.77
C TYR A 65 -4.15 17.63 10.79
N GLU A 66 -5.13 18.11 11.55
CA GLU A 66 -4.89 19.05 12.64
C GLU A 66 -4.02 18.43 13.74
N VAL A 67 -4.27 17.18 14.09
CA VAL A 67 -3.46 16.44 15.08
C VAL A 67 -2.04 16.21 14.55
N ASP A 68 -1.91 15.74 13.31
CA ASP A 68 -0.60 15.48 12.68
C ASP A 68 0.25 16.76 12.60
N ARG A 69 -0.33 17.88 12.18
CA ARG A 69 0.34 19.18 12.10
C ARG A 69 0.81 19.72 13.44
N LYS A 70 0.13 19.36 14.53
CA LYS A 70 0.47 19.77 15.90
C LYS A 70 1.43 18.79 16.58
N SER A 71 1.75 17.66 15.96
CA SER A 71 2.68 16.69 16.53
C SER A 71 4.08 17.27 16.63
N GLN A 72 4.73 17.05 17.77
CA GLN A 72 6.13 17.41 17.98
C GLN A 72 7.08 16.56 17.12
N THR A 73 6.70 15.31 16.82
CA THR A 73 7.47 14.40 15.99
C THR A 73 6.56 13.85 14.90
N ARG A 74 6.84 14.23 13.65
CA ARG A 74 6.00 13.90 12.49
C ARG A 74 6.67 12.93 11.52
N LEU A 75 7.99 13.00 11.40
CA LEU A 75 8.75 12.14 10.50
C LEU A 75 9.15 10.86 11.22
N SER A 76 8.85 9.70 10.64
CA SER A 76 9.11 8.41 11.28
C SER A 76 10.60 8.18 11.60
N HIS A 77 11.51 8.70 10.78
CA HIS A 77 12.96 8.59 11.01
C HIS A 77 13.48 9.51 12.12
N GLU A 78 12.68 10.48 12.57
CA GLU A 78 13.00 11.33 13.73
C GLU A 78 12.49 10.72 15.05
N ASN A 79 11.57 9.76 14.99
CA ASN A 79 10.98 9.12 16.16
C ASN A 79 11.99 8.23 16.92
N GLU A 80 12.24 8.55 18.18
CA GLU A 80 13.21 7.84 19.03
C GLU A 80 12.88 6.35 19.26
N GLN A 81 11.60 5.99 19.33
CA GLN A 81 11.19 4.58 19.45
C GLN A 81 11.48 3.81 18.15
N VAL A 82 11.27 4.44 16.99
CA VAL A 82 11.60 3.83 15.69
C VAL A 82 13.12 3.68 15.57
N LYS A 83 13.90 4.72 15.91
CA LYS A 83 15.37 4.64 15.90
C LYS A 83 15.88 3.53 16.83
N ALA A 84 15.33 3.42 18.04
CA ALA A 84 15.68 2.36 18.98
C ALA A 84 15.34 0.97 18.43
N LEU A 85 14.16 0.79 17.84
CA LEU A 85 13.76 -0.46 17.21
C LEU A 85 14.75 -0.89 16.10
N TYR A 86 15.20 0.04 15.26
CA TYR A 86 16.17 -0.27 14.23
C TYR A 86 17.55 -0.56 14.81
N ARG A 87 18.09 0.31 15.67
CA ARG A 87 19.41 0.14 16.30
C ARG A 87 19.51 -1.16 17.10
N ASP A 88 18.52 -1.45 17.93
CA ASP A 88 18.59 -2.52 18.93
C ASP A 88 18.07 -3.85 18.37
N HIS A 89 17.29 -3.82 17.28
CA HIS A 89 16.66 -5.03 16.76
C HIS A 89 16.74 -5.21 15.26
N LEU A 90 16.30 -4.25 14.43
CA LEU A 90 16.12 -4.52 12.98
C LEU A 90 17.39 -4.34 12.14
N GLY A 91 18.40 -3.64 12.64
CA GLY A 91 19.57 -3.20 11.87
C GLY A 91 19.21 -2.03 10.98
N GLU A 92 19.37 -2.18 9.66
CA GLU A 92 19.12 -1.13 8.67
C GLU A 92 17.82 -1.37 7.88
N PRO A 93 17.14 -0.31 7.41
CA PRO A 93 16.08 -0.43 6.42
C PRO A 93 16.57 -1.20 5.18
N LEU A 94 15.75 -2.10 4.67
CA LEU A 94 16.08 -3.00 3.55
C LEU A 94 17.20 -4.03 3.82
N GLY A 95 17.79 -4.06 5.03
CA GLY A 95 18.70 -5.13 5.46
C GLY A 95 18.01 -6.49 5.66
N GLU A 96 18.80 -7.55 5.90
CA GLU A 96 18.30 -8.94 5.94
C GLU A 96 17.13 -9.11 6.93
N LYS A 97 17.30 -8.64 8.18
CA LYS A 97 16.31 -8.81 9.24
C LYS A 97 15.06 -7.96 9.02
N SER A 98 15.21 -6.71 8.59
CA SER A 98 14.07 -5.82 8.27
C SER A 98 13.30 -6.34 7.06
N HIS A 99 13.98 -6.87 6.04
CA HIS A 99 13.36 -7.52 4.89
C HIS A 99 12.58 -8.78 5.31
N ARG A 100 13.18 -9.65 6.13
CA ARG A 100 12.52 -10.88 6.59
C ARG A 100 11.24 -10.59 7.40
N LEU A 101 11.24 -9.55 8.22
CA LEU A 101 10.14 -9.28 9.16
C LEU A 101 9.08 -8.34 8.58
N LEU A 102 9.48 -7.33 7.80
CA LEU A 102 8.61 -6.22 7.40
C LEU A 102 8.22 -6.25 5.92
N HIS A 103 8.89 -7.07 5.09
CA HIS A 103 8.59 -7.18 3.66
C HIS A 103 7.80 -8.45 3.35
N ARG A 104 7.05 -8.42 2.26
CA ARG A 104 6.24 -9.55 1.78
C ARG A 104 6.37 -9.71 0.28
N ARG A 105 6.10 -10.92 -0.18
CA ARG A 105 5.96 -11.26 -1.59
C ARG A 105 4.50 -11.59 -1.89
N TYR A 106 4.07 -11.24 -3.09
CA TYR A 106 2.75 -11.61 -3.61
C TYR A 106 2.92 -12.75 -4.59
N VAL A 107 1.97 -13.67 -4.57
CA VAL A 107 1.94 -14.84 -5.48
C VAL A 107 0.66 -14.78 -6.31
N ASN A 108 0.72 -15.29 -7.54
CA ASN A 108 -0.46 -15.42 -8.36
C ASN A 108 -1.36 -16.53 -7.80
N ARG A 109 -2.34 -16.16 -6.98
CA ARG A 109 -3.27 -17.10 -6.35
C ARG A 109 -4.13 -17.87 -7.34
N LYS A 110 -4.42 -17.31 -8.53
CA LYS A 110 -5.15 -18.03 -9.57
C LYS A 110 -4.31 -19.19 -10.14
N ALA A 111 -3.02 -18.95 -10.34
CA ALA A 111 -2.10 -19.99 -10.78
C ALA A 111 -1.92 -21.09 -9.72
N LEU A 112 -1.81 -20.72 -8.45
CA LEU A 112 -1.73 -21.70 -7.34
C LEU A 112 -2.98 -22.57 -7.26
N ALA A 113 -4.17 -21.96 -7.31
CA ALA A 113 -5.43 -22.70 -7.27
C ALA A 113 -5.68 -23.59 -8.51
N ALA A 114 -5.02 -23.29 -9.64
CA ALA A 114 -5.06 -24.14 -10.84
C ALA A 114 -4.14 -25.36 -10.69
N ALA A 115 -2.91 -25.16 -10.20
CA ALA A 115 -1.94 -26.23 -9.98
C ALA A 115 -2.36 -27.25 -8.90
N GLU A 116 -3.17 -26.84 -7.93
CA GLU A 116 -3.74 -27.74 -6.91
C GLU A 116 -4.84 -28.67 -7.46
N LYS A 117 -5.44 -28.32 -8.60
CA LYS A 117 -6.46 -29.13 -9.27
C LYS A 117 -5.89 -30.15 -10.25
N GLU A 118 -4.58 -30.08 -10.53
CA GLU A 118 -3.89 -31.06 -11.38
C GLU A 118 -3.69 -32.37 -10.60
N PRO A 119 -3.93 -33.53 -11.25
CA PRO A 119 -3.71 -34.82 -10.60
C PRO A 119 -2.23 -34.96 -10.18
N PRO A 120 -1.94 -35.74 -9.11
CA PRO A 120 -0.63 -35.75 -8.45
C PRO A 120 0.60 -35.97 -9.33
N GLY A 121 0.43 -36.55 -10.53
CA GLY A 121 1.50 -36.87 -11.48
C GLY A 121 1.80 -35.84 -12.57
N GLU A 122 1.01 -34.77 -12.71
CA GLU A 122 1.19 -33.76 -13.77
C GLU A 122 1.62 -32.37 -13.28
N ARG A 123 1.82 -32.21 -11.96
CA ARG A 123 2.20 -30.93 -11.35
C ARG A 123 3.51 -30.38 -11.95
N SER A 124 3.38 -29.45 -12.89
CA SER A 124 4.51 -28.76 -13.50
C SER A 124 5.20 -27.85 -12.47
N ARG A 125 6.53 -27.94 -12.38
CA ARG A 125 7.38 -27.18 -11.44
C ARG A 125 7.50 -25.67 -11.77
N THR A 126 6.54 -25.10 -12.49
CA THR A 126 6.59 -23.71 -12.97
C THR A 126 5.89 -22.70 -12.06
N ALA A 127 5.42 -23.09 -10.87
CA ALA A 127 4.69 -22.20 -9.96
C ALA A 127 5.58 -21.36 -9.01
N HIS A 128 6.88 -21.21 -9.30
CA HIS A 128 7.80 -20.35 -8.55
C HIS A 128 8.39 -19.29 -9.47
N VAL A 129 7.63 -18.21 -9.67
CA VAL A 129 8.17 -16.90 -10.07
C VAL A 129 7.93 -15.95 -8.91
#